data_AF-A0A318DUJ4-F1
#
_entry.id   AF-A0A318DUJ4-F1
#
_cell.length_a   1.000
_cell.length_b   1.000
_cell.length_c   1.000
_cell.angle_alpha   90.00
_cell.angle_beta   90.00
_cell.angle_gamma   90.00
#
_symmetry.space_group_name_H-M   'P 1'
#
loop_
_entity.id
_entity.type
_entity.pdbx_description
1 polymer ?
#
loop_
_entity_poly.entity_id
_entity_poly.type
_entity_poly.pdbx_seq_one_letter_code
_entity_poly.pdbx_strand_id
1 'polypeptide(L)'
;MQTPWFLDHLGLDAETDLAAVKRAYAQRLKQIDQATDIDGFMRLREAYAAATAWCRRTADVPVTVAPEQARAAETPEAVPATEHAPAIPTPMDAATQALQDLAHRLGNGEAPAAALPASLQRLSGEHLHATAISEAMLIDQLASAHLPQRLALFGVAHERMGWGDITRLRQLGGRGQWIRAVLEQEALWKRTSEAMGCHDLFDRLGGAPALDRTDLSPAQFGRDAVLRWPDMQDLLRRYPQYLVLRVERSALDAWKQAFEALPLRDKTMAESFSNLNLPSPAAYRRAAPPRQREHNGGRIGLVIAAVVVFNMISHLLGSGSTPTPAPVVAPAPLVSRVPLVLPEHVLANPANCGRIERVVHEADWAPPLDPTQLHRLRDAVSSCLTTRQWPHWRMADPQLARLGIQT
;
A
#
# COMPACT_ATOMS: atom_id res chain seq x y z
N MET A 1 -29.67 -8.42 40.34
CA MET A 1 -28.45 -7.93 39.66
C MET A 1 -28.88 -7.39 38.30
N GLN A 2 -28.38 -6.22 37.88
CA GLN A 2 -28.72 -5.67 36.56
C GLN A 2 -28.04 -6.52 35.47
N THR A 3 -28.83 -7.11 34.58
CA THR A 3 -28.32 -7.83 33.41
C THR A 3 -27.62 -6.83 32.48
N PRO A 4 -26.38 -7.08 32.05
CA PRO A 4 -25.70 -6.23 31.08
C PRO A 4 -26.54 -6.07 29.80
N TRP A 5 -26.55 -4.86 29.24
CA TRP A 5 -27.40 -4.51 28.08
C TRP A 5 -27.23 -5.46 26.88
N PHE A 6 -26.03 -6.01 26.67
CA PHE A 6 -25.75 -6.91 25.56
C PHE A 6 -26.32 -8.32 25.75
N LEU A 7 -26.45 -8.79 26.99
CA LEU A 7 -27.12 -10.06 27.30
C LEU A 7 -28.64 -9.90 27.20
N ASP A 8 -29.16 -8.78 27.72
CA ASP A 8 -30.57 -8.42 27.57
C ASP A 8 -30.96 -8.27 26.08
N HIS A 9 -30.11 -7.61 25.28
CA HIS A 9 -30.32 -7.49 23.84
C HIS A 9 -30.35 -8.86 23.15
N LEU A 10 -29.59 -9.85 23.61
CA LEU A 10 -29.62 -11.22 23.08
C LEU A 10 -30.75 -12.08 23.68
N GLY A 11 -31.44 -11.61 24.73
CA GLY A 11 -32.45 -12.38 25.47
C GLY A 11 -31.83 -13.48 26.34
N LEU A 12 -30.65 -13.22 26.90
CA LEU A 12 -29.87 -14.16 27.71
C LEU A 12 -29.80 -13.70 29.17
N ASP A 13 -29.64 -14.65 30.08
CA ASP A 13 -29.43 -14.37 31.51
C ASP A 13 -27.95 -14.07 31.83
N ALA A 14 -27.69 -13.72 33.09
CA ALA A 14 -26.36 -13.42 33.59
C ALA A 14 -25.49 -14.66 33.88
N GLU A 15 -26.00 -15.89 33.73
CA GLU A 15 -25.23 -17.14 33.94
C GLU A 15 -25.00 -17.91 32.63
N THR A 16 -25.20 -17.24 31.51
CA THR A 16 -25.16 -17.84 30.18
C THR A 16 -23.74 -18.21 29.72
N ASP A 17 -23.61 -19.42 29.17
CA ASP A 17 -22.38 -19.93 28.57
C ASP A 17 -22.14 -19.43 27.14
N LEU A 18 -20.89 -19.60 26.66
CA LEU A 18 -20.50 -19.16 25.32
C LEU A 18 -21.31 -19.86 24.21
N ALA A 19 -21.76 -21.10 24.45
CA ALA A 19 -22.55 -21.86 23.48
C ALA A 19 -23.97 -21.30 23.32
N ALA A 20 -24.61 -20.84 24.41
CA ALA A 20 -25.90 -20.17 24.38
C ALA A 20 -25.79 -18.77 23.75
N VAL A 21 -24.71 -18.01 23.98
CA VAL A 21 -24.45 -16.74 23.26
C VAL A 21 -24.44 -16.96 21.74
N LYS A 22 -23.72 -17.98 21.26
CA LYS A 22 -23.66 -18.30 19.82
C LYS A 22 -25.02 -18.72 19.27
N ARG A 23 -25.79 -19.53 20.00
CA ARG A 23 -27.14 -19.97 19.59
C ARG A 23 -28.11 -18.80 19.49
N ALA A 24 -28.14 -17.91 20.49
CA ALA A 24 -28.99 -16.73 20.49
C ALA A 24 -28.65 -15.76 19.35
N TYR A 25 -27.36 -15.53 19.10
CA TYR A 25 -26.91 -14.72 17.97
C TYR A 25 -27.39 -15.31 16.63
N ALA A 26 -27.23 -16.62 16.42
CA ALA A 26 -27.70 -17.28 15.19
C ALA A 26 -29.23 -17.23 15.03
N GLN A 27 -29.99 -17.33 16.12
CA GLN A 27 -31.44 -17.18 16.09
C GLN A 27 -31.86 -15.74 15.73
N ARG A 28 -31.27 -14.72 16.36
CA ARG A 28 -31.55 -13.31 16.05
C ARG A 28 -31.11 -12.93 14.65
N LEU A 29 -29.99 -13.46 14.16
CA LEU A 29 -29.50 -13.18 12.82
C LEU A 29 -30.49 -13.64 11.73
N LYS A 30 -31.22 -14.74 11.97
CA LYS A 30 -32.27 -15.22 11.05
C LYS A 30 -33.52 -14.32 11.03
N GLN A 31 -33.71 -13.50 12.05
CA GLN A 31 -34.86 -12.60 12.17
C GLN A 31 -34.60 -11.23 11.55
N ILE A 32 -33.32 -10.85 11.37
CA ILE A 32 -32.93 -9.56 10.78
C ILE A 32 -32.76 -9.72 9.27
N ASP A 33 -33.53 -8.94 8.52
CA ASP A 33 -33.27 -8.74 7.10
C ASP A 33 -32.12 -7.73 6.92
N GLN A 34 -30.94 -8.23 6.58
CA GLN A 34 -29.71 -7.44 6.45
C GLN A 34 -29.79 -6.38 5.35
N ALA A 35 -30.66 -6.55 4.35
CA ALA A 35 -30.82 -5.57 3.27
C ALA A 35 -31.59 -4.33 3.74
N THR A 36 -32.50 -4.52 4.70
CA THR A 36 -33.49 -3.52 5.09
C THR A 36 -33.18 -2.90 6.45
N ASP A 37 -32.49 -3.64 7.34
CA ASP A 37 -32.15 -3.21 8.70
C ASP A 37 -30.63 -3.33 9.00
N ILE A 38 -29.86 -2.42 8.40
CA ILE A 38 -28.41 -2.33 8.60
C ILE A 38 -28.08 -1.99 10.07
N ASP A 39 -28.83 -1.08 10.68
CA ASP A 39 -28.59 -0.62 12.04
C ASP A 39 -28.87 -1.71 13.08
N GLY A 40 -29.91 -2.52 12.87
CA GLY A 40 -30.23 -3.68 13.69
C GLY A 40 -29.14 -4.75 13.61
N PHE A 41 -28.63 -5.02 12.40
CA PHE A 41 -27.51 -5.96 12.24
C PHE A 41 -26.23 -5.49 12.95
N MET A 42 -25.90 -4.19 12.86
CA MET A 42 -24.73 -3.63 13.56
C MET A 42 -24.86 -3.74 15.09
N ARG A 43 -26.03 -3.41 15.64
CA ARG A 43 -26.30 -3.57 17.08
C ARG A 43 -26.22 -5.01 17.54
N LEU A 44 -26.77 -5.96 16.77
CA LEU A 44 -26.69 -7.37 17.08
C LEU A 44 -25.23 -7.86 17.12
N ARG A 45 -24.40 -7.40 16.18
CA ARG A 45 -22.97 -7.75 16.12
C ARG A 45 -22.20 -7.17 17.32
N GLU A 46 -22.49 -5.94 17.72
CA GLU A 46 -21.88 -5.30 18.89
C GLU A 46 -22.25 -6.04 20.18
N ALA A 47 -23.53 -6.40 20.36
CA ALA A 47 -23.99 -7.18 21.50
C ALA A 47 -23.31 -8.55 21.58
N TYR A 48 -23.17 -9.26 20.45
CA TYR A 48 -22.46 -10.53 20.39
C TYR A 48 -20.97 -10.42 20.77
N ALA A 49 -20.28 -9.39 20.27
CA ALA A 49 -18.88 -9.16 20.59
C ALA A 49 -18.69 -8.86 22.10
N ALA A 50 -19.55 -8.01 22.66
CA ALA A 50 -19.54 -7.69 24.09
C ALA A 50 -19.85 -8.92 24.97
N ALA A 51 -20.85 -9.72 24.60
CA ALA A 51 -21.21 -10.96 25.30
C ALA A 51 -20.07 -11.98 25.29
N THR A 52 -19.45 -12.20 24.13
CA THR A 52 -18.30 -13.13 23.99
C THR A 52 -17.12 -12.69 24.88
N ALA A 53 -16.82 -11.40 24.90
CA ALA A 53 -15.76 -10.85 25.74
C ALA A 53 -16.08 -10.97 27.24
N TRP A 54 -17.36 -10.82 27.61
CA TRP A 54 -17.83 -11.00 28.98
C TRP A 54 -17.70 -12.46 29.44
N CYS A 55 -18.17 -13.44 28.65
CA CYS A 55 -18.02 -14.87 28.97
C CYS A 55 -16.56 -15.31 29.12
N ARG A 56 -15.65 -14.75 28.32
CA ARG A 56 -14.21 -15.04 28.44
C ARG A 56 -13.65 -14.57 29.78
N ARG A 57 -14.02 -13.35 30.22
CA ARG A 57 -13.55 -12.82 31.50
C ARG A 57 -14.11 -13.57 32.71
N THR A 58 -15.36 -14.04 32.63
CA THR A 58 -15.98 -14.80 33.73
C THR A 58 -15.46 -16.24 33.79
N ALA A 59 -15.12 -16.85 32.65
CA ALA A 59 -14.46 -18.15 32.62
C ALA A 59 -13.03 -18.14 33.20
N ASP A 60 -12.34 -17.00 33.13
CA ASP A 60 -10.95 -16.82 33.59
C ASP A 60 -10.84 -16.45 35.08
N VAL A 61 -11.96 -16.32 35.81
CA VAL A 61 -11.90 -16.17 37.27
C VAL A 61 -11.53 -17.54 37.84
N PRO A 62 -10.32 -17.72 38.42
CA PRO A 62 -9.94 -18.99 39.02
C PRO A 62 -10.85 -19.22 40.21
N VAL A 63 -11.84 -20.10 40.02
CA VAL A 63 -12.59 -20.66 41.13
C VAL A 63 -11.56 -21.31 42.03
N THR A 64 -11.29 -20.68 43.17
CA THR A 64 -10.41 -21.21 44.21
C THR A 64 -11.18 -22.36 44.85
N VAL A 65 -11.12 -23.52 44.21
CA VAL A 65 -11.73 -24.75 44.73
C VAL A 65 -10.83 -25.24 45.85
N ALA A 66 -11.33 -25.13 47.08
CA ALA A 66 -10.78 -25.81 48.23
C ALA A 66 -10.78 -27.33 47.99
N PRO A 67 -9.75 -28.07 48.44
CA PRO A 67 -9.66 -29.50 48.19
C PRO A 67 -10.50 -30.24 49.23
N GLU A 68 -11.62 -30.83 48.82
CA GLU A 68 -12.34 -31.81 49.62
C GLU A 68 -12.15 -33.21 49.02
N GLN A 69 -11.63 -34.09 49.88
CA GLN A 69 -11.16 -35.43 49.56
C GLN A 69 -12.30 -36.44 49.39
N ALA A 70 -12.10 -37.31 48.40
CA ALA A 70 -12.44 -38.75 48.39
C ALA A 70 -13.91 -39.20 48.44
N ARG A 71 -14.40 -39.77 47.33
CA ARG A 71 -14.71 -41.23 47.25
C ARG A 71 -15.14 -41.70 45.85
N ALA A 72 -14.79 -42.97 45.60
CA ALA A 72 -15.43 -43.94 44.72
C ALA A 72 -15.12 -43.87 43.21
N ALA A 73 -14.05 -44.60 42.87
CA ALA A 73 -13.96 -45.60 41.81
C ALA A 73 -15.21 -45.79 40.93
N GLU A 74 -15.15 -45.25 39.72
CA GLU A 74 -15.70 -45.88 38.52
C GLU A 74 -14.66 -45.74 37.42
N THR A 75 -14.15 -46.88 36.95
CA THR A 75 -13.25 -46.99 35.81
C THR A 75 -14.05 -46.71 34.53
N PRO A 76 -13.83 -45.58 33.81
CA PRO A 76 -14.35 -45.43 32.47
C PRO A 76 -13.37 -46.14 31.56
N GLU A 77 -13.86 -47.24 31.00
CA GLU A 77 -13.39 -47.91 29.80
C GLU A 77 -12.74 -46.90 28.83
N ALA A 78 -11.46 -47.14 28.52
CA ALA A 78 -10.65 -46.32 27.64
C ALA A 78 -11.27 -46.32 26.23
N VAL A 79 -12.08 -45.30 25.94
CA VAL A 79 -12.51 -44.99 24.59
C VAL A 79 -11.24 -44.68 23.78
N PRO A 80 -10.96 -45.41 22.69
CA PRO A 80 -9.75 -45.19 21.91
C PRO A 80 -9.72 -43.74 21.45
N ALA A 81 -8.57 -43.09 21.66
CA ALA A 81 -8.30 -41.73 21.24
C ALA A 81 -8.79 -41.55 19.80
N THR A 82 -9.89 -40.81 19.65
CA THR A 82 -10.46 -40.53 18.34
C THR A 82 -9.44 -39.67 17.61
N GLU A 83 -8.75 -40.34 16.68
CA GLU A 83 -7.88 -39.77 15.67
C GLU A 83 -8.60 -38.54 15.09
N HIS A 84 -8.12 -37.35 15.47
CA HIS A 84 -8.77 -36.09 15.12
C HIS A 84 -8.77 -35.96 13.59
N ALA A 85 -9.93 -36.21 12.98
CA ALA A 85 -10.15 -35.90 11.57
C ALA A 85 -9.73 -34.43 11.33
N PRO A 86 -8.98 -34.12 10.26
CA PRO A 86 -8.49 -32.79 10.01
C PRO A 86 -9.67 -31.82 9.92
N ALA A 87 -9.75 -30.88 10.86
CA ALA A 87 -10.78 -29.86 10.86
C ALA A 87 -10.63 -29.02 9.58
N ILE A 88 -11.73 -28.88 8.83
CA ILE A 88 -11.77 -28.00 7.65
C ILE A 88 -11.45 -26.58 8.15
N PRO A 89 -10.43 -25.91 7.60
CA PRO A 89 -10.03 -24.58 8.04
C PRO A 89 -11.19 -23.60 7.87
N THR A 90 -11.38 -22.70 8.84
CA THR A 90 -12.39 -21.65 8.70
C THR A 90 -11.91 -20.59 7.70
N PRO A 91 -12.80 -19.79 7.09
CA PRO A 91 -12.39 -18.67 6.23
C PRO A 91 -11.44 -17.67 6.90
N MET A 92 -11.53 -17.53 8.22
CA MET A 92 -10.61 -16.70 9.02
C MET A 92 -9.22 -17.33 9.12
N ASP A 93 -9.15 -18.65 9.33
CA ASP A 93 -7.87 -19.37 9.39
C ASP A 93 -7.17 -19.32 8.03
N ALA A 94 -7.91 -19.54 6.94
CA ALA A 94 -7.38 -19.41 5.58
C ALA A 94 -6.84 -18.01 5.29
N ALA A 95 -7.60 -16.95 5.63
CA ALA A 95 -7.15 -15.57 5.47
C ALA A 95 -5.90 -15.25 6.31
N THR A 96 -5.86 -15.73 7.55
CA THR A 96 -4.71 -15.58 8.45
C THR A 96 -3.46 -16.26 7.88
N GLN A 97 -3.61 -17.50 7.42
CA GLN A 97 -2.51 -18.26 6.82
C GLN A 97 -2.00 -17.60 5.53
N ALA A 98 -2.89 -17.04 4.70
CA ALA A 98 -2.49 -16.30 3.50
C ALA A 98 -1.65 -15.06 3.83
N LEU A 99 -1.99 -14.32 4.90
CA LEU A 99 -1.21 -13.16 5.32
C LEU A 99 0.11 -13.53 5.99
N GLN A 100 0.17 -14.65 6.72
CA GLN A 100 1.42 -15.18 7.25
C GLN A 100 2.36 -15.60 6.12
N ASP A 101 1.84 -16.28 5.09
CA ASP A 101 2.59 -16.62 3.88
C ASP A 101 3.12 -15.38 3.17
N LEU A 102 2.27 -14.35 3.01
CA LEU A 102 2.67 -13.07 2.43
C LEU A 102 3.81 -12.41 3.24
N ALA A 103 3.66 -12.32 4.56
CA ALA A 103 4.67 -11.74 5.44
C ALA A 103 6.00 -12.50 5.35
N HIS A 104 5.95 -13.83 5.35
CA HIS A 104 7.13 -14.68 5.21
C HIS A 104 7.85 -14.46 3.86
N ARG A 105 7.10 -14.46 2.76
CA ARG A 105 7.62 -14.20 1.41
C ARG A 105 8.30 -12.84 1.29
N LEU A 106 7.64 -11.79 1.77
CA LEU A 106 8.21 -10.44 1.74
C LEU A 106 9.45 -10.33 2.65
N GLY A 107 9.46 -11.02 3.79
CA GLY A 107 10.62 -11.11 4.69
C GLY A 107 11.83 -11.82 4.06
N ASN A 108 11.58 -12.78 3.17
CA ASN A 108 12.62 -13.44 2.36
C ASN A 108 13.05 -12.60 1.13
N GLY A 109 12.57 -11.36 0.99
CA GLY A 109 12.96 -10.45 -0.08
C GLY A 109 12.19 -10.65 -1.39
N GLU A 110 11.10 -11.43 -1.41
CA GLU A 110 10.25 -11.53 -2.59
C GLU A 110 9.58 -10.17 -2.89
N ALA A 111 9.47 -9.83 -4.17
CA ALA A 111 8.82 -8.60 -4.60
C ALA A 111 7.30 -8.64 -4.32
N PRO A 112 6.68 -7.55 -3.80
CA PRO A 112 5.25 -7.53 -3.48
C PRO A 112 4.32 -7.88 -4.65
N ALA A 113 4.75 -7.53 -5.88
CA ALA A 113 4.01 -7.83 -7.11
C ALA A 113 3.87 -9.34 -7.39
N ALA A 114 4.81 -10.16 -6.90
CA ALA A 114 4.78 -11.62 -6.99
C ALA A 114 4.21 -12.28 -5.73
N ALA A 115 4.58 -11.78 -4.55
CA ALA A 115 4.18 -12.34 -3.27
C ALA A 115 2.67 -12.23 -3.03
N LEU A 116 2.07 -11.05 -3.22
CA LEU A 116 0.64 -10.82 -2.92
C LEU A 116 -0.29 -11.74 -3.73
N PRO A 117 -0.13 -11.88 -5.06
CA PRO A 117 -0.97 -12.79 -5.85
C PRO A 117 -0.80 -14.25 -5.46
N ALA A 118 0.44 -14.69 -5.22
CA ALA A 118 0.72 -16.07 -4.84
C ALA A 118 0.04 -16.44 -3.51
N SER A 119 0.05 -15.53 -2.54
CA SER A 119 -0.62 -15.76 -1.25
C SER A 119 -2.15 -15.71 -1.36
N LEU A 120 -2.71 -14.85 -2.23
CA LEU A 120 -4.17 -14.75 -2.43
C LEU A 120 -4.75 -15.87 -3.30
N GLN A 121 -3.96 -16.48 -4.19
CA GLN A 121 -4.43 -17.54 -5.09
C GLN A 121 -5.06 -18.71 -4.32
N ARG A 122 -4.52 -19.04 -3.14
CA ARG A 122 -5.06 -20.11 -2.27
C ARG A 122 -6.49 -19.81 -1.78
N LEU A 123 -6.85 -18.53 -1.61
CA LEU A 123 -8.16 -18.13 -1.12
C LEU A 123 -9.26 -18.25 -2.19
N SER A 124 -8.89 -18.06 -3.46
CA SER A 124 -9.84 -18.04 -4.57
C SER A 124 -10.53 -19.37 -4.87
N GLY A 125 -9.96 -20.51 -4.43
CA GLY A 125 -10.50 -21.84 -4.72
C GLY A 125 -11.49 -22.38 -3.69
N GLU A 126 -11.38 -21.95 -2.42
CA GLU A 126 -11.99 -22.68 -1.30
C GLU A 126 -12.97 -21.84 -0.46
N HIS A 127 -12.79 -20.52 -0.39
CA HIS A 127 -13.55 -19.68 0.54
C HIS A 127 -13.84 -18.27 0.01
N LEU A 128 -15.05 -18.07 -0.57
CA LEU A 128 -15.48 -16.76 -1.09
C LEU A 128 -15.35 -15.61 -0.07
N HIS A 129 -15.67 -15.88 1.20
CA HIS A 129 -15.56 -14.89 2.27
C HIS A 129 -14.12 -14.63 2.73
N ALA A 130 -13.20 -15.58 2.52
CA ALA A 130 -11.82 -15.42 2.99
C ALA A 130 -11.09 -14.29 2.25
N THR A 131 -11.45 -14.02 0.99
CA THR A 131 -10.90 -12.89 0.22
C THR A 131 -11.26 -11.53 0.85
N ALA A 132 -12.52 -11.34 1.28
CA ALA A 132 -12.93 -10.10 1.94
C ALA A 132 -12.28 -9.95 3.33
N ILE A 133 -12.14 -11.07 4.06
CA ILE A 133 -11.46 -11.09 5.37
C ILE A 133 -9.97 -10.75 5.20
N SER A 134 -9.29 -11.35 4.22
CA SER A 134 -7.86 -11.11 3.98
C SER A 134 -7.58 -9.68 3.52
N GLU A 135 -8.45 -9.07 2.70
CA GLU A 135 -8.35 -7.65 2.35
C GLU A 135 -8.44 -6.76 3.59
N ALA A 136 -9.42 -6.98 4.46
CA ALA A 136 -9.57 -6.21 5.69
C ALA A 136 -8.35 -6.34 6.61
N MET A 137 -7.85 -7.56 6.78
CA MET A 137 -6.65 -7.83 7.59
C MET A 137 -5.38 -7.25 6.96
N LEU A 138 -5.23 -7.29 5.63
CA LEU A 138 -4.11 -6.67 4.93
C LEU A 138 -4.05 -5.16 5.20
N ILE A 139 -5.20 -4.48 5.14
CA ILE A 139 -5.30 -3.05 5.42
C ILE A 139 -4.88 -2.76 6.87
N ASP A 140 -5.34 -3.58 7.83
CA ASP A 140 -4.97 -3.42 9.24
C ASP A 140 -3.45 -3.58 9.43
N GLN A 141 -2.82 -4.57 8.77
CA GLN A 141 -1.38 -4.82 8.85
C GLN A 141 -0.53 -3.72 8.18
N LEU A 142 -1.04 -3.13 7.09
CA LEU A 142 -0.42 -1.97 6.45
C LEU A 142 -0.51 -0.72 7.36
N ALA A 143 -1.66 -0.50 7.99
CA ALA A 143 -1.89 0.61 8.90
C ALA A 143 -1.12 0.50 10.23
N SER A 144 -0.87 -0.72 10.71
CA SER A 144 -0.12 -0.98 11.95
C SER A 144 1.38 -1.11 11.75
N ALA A 145 1.87 -0.99 10.51
CA ALA A 145 3.28 -1.08 10.14
C ALA A 145 3.98 -2.44 10.40
N HIS A 146 3.25 -3.57 10.35
CA HIS A 146 3.82 -4.89 10.63
C HIS A 146 4.42 -5.62 9.43
N LEU A 147 4.09 -5.20 8.20
CA LEU A 147 4.63 -5.81 7.00
C LEU A 147 5.90 -5.09 6.53
N PRO A 148 6.87 -5.79 5.93
CA PRO A 148 7.96 -5.16 5.20
C PRO A 148 7.49 -4.64 3.83
N GLN A 149 8.26 -3.75 3.21
CA GLN A 149 7.99 -3.20 1.87
C GLN A 149 6.58 -2.58 1.71
N ARG A 150 6.06 -1.93 2.76
CA ARG A 150 4.65 -1.50 2.88
C ARG A 150 4.21 -0.58 1.75
N LEU A 151 5.02 0.41 1.40
CA LEU A 151 4.67 1.33 0.31
C LEU A 151 4.49 0.59 -1.02
N ALA A 152 5.43 -0.29 -1.37
CA ALA A 152 5.34 -1.09 -2.58
C ALA A 152 4.16 -2.07 -2.54
N LEU A 153 3.93 -2.73 -1.39
CA LEU A 153 2.79 -3.61 -1.18
C LEU A 153 1.45 -2.86 -1.29
N PHE A 154 1.35 -1.65 -0.73
CA PHE A 154 0.16 -0.80 -0.83
C PHE A 154 -0.14 -0.46 -2.29
N GLY A 155 0.88 -0.11 -3.09
CA GLY A 155 0.71 0.16 -4.53
C GLY A 155 0.13 -1.05 -5.29
N VAL A 156 0.71 -2.23 -5.09
CA VAL A 156 0.22 -3.47 -5.72
C VAL A 156 -1.19 -3.84 -5.24
N ALA A 157 -1.45 -3.70 -3.93
CA ALA A 157 -2.77 -3.98 -3.36
C ALA A 157 -3.82 -3.00 -3.89
N HIS A 158 -3.49 -1.71 -4.02
CA HIS A 158 -4.38 -0.70 -4.56
C HIS A 158 -4.88 -1.05 -5.97
N GLU A 159 -3.99 -1.49 -6.85
CA GLU A 159 -4.32 -1.93 -8.20
C GLU A 159 -5.16 -3.22 -8.20
N ARG A 160 -4.70 -4.26 -7.49
CA ARG A 160 -5.33 -5.59 -7.54
C ARG A 160 -6.65 -5.67 -6.81
N MET A 161 -6.78 -4.99 -5.69
CA MET A 161 -8.01 -4.95 -4.91
C MET A 161 -8.95 -3.84 -5.40
N GLY A 162 -8.61 -3.07 -6.43
CA GLY A 162 -9.50 -2.04 -6.96
C GLY A 162 -9.85 -0.97 -5.94
N TRP A 163 -8.87 -0.56 -5.11
CA TRP A 163 -9.04 0.49 -4.11
C TRP A 163 -9.25 1.88 -4.73
N GLY A 164 -9.15 2.01 -6.06
CA GLY A 164 -9.59 3.21 -6.78
C GLY A 164 -11.11 3.37 -6.85
N ASP A 165 -11.91 2.32 -6.60
CA ASP A 165 -13.37 2.39 -6.63
C ASP A 165 -13.95 2.96 -5.33
N ILE A 166 -14.63 4.10 -5.44
CA ILE A 166 -15.31 4.81 -4.35
C ILE A 166 -16.36 3.91 -3.66
N THR A 167 -17.05 3.05 -4.42
CA THR A 167 -18.07 2.16 -3.86
C THR A 167 -17.44 1.09 -2.98
N ARG A 168 -16.36 0.47 -3.44
CA ARG A 168 -15.58 -0.49 -2.64
C ARG A 168 -15.02 0.15 -1.37
N LEU A 169 -14.38 1.32 -1.48
CA LEU A 169 -13.84 2.02 -0.30
C LEU A 169 -14.94 2.34 0.73
N ARG A 170 -16.14 2.69 0.27
CA ARG A 170 -17.29 2.93 1.18
C ARG A 170 -17.73 1.65 1.89
N GLN A 171 -17.71 0.49 1.23
CA GLN A 171 -18.02 -0.80 1.86
C GLN A 171 -16.99 -1.22 2.92
N LEU A 172 -15.74 -0.80 2.77
CA LEU A 172 -14.66 -1.04 3.75
C LEU A 172 -14.77 -0.16 5.01
N GLY A 173 -15.71 0.78 5.08
CA GLY A 173 -15.95 1.64 6.25
C GLY A 173 -14.69 2.43 6.65
N GLY A 174 -14.29 2.35 7.92
CA GLY A 174 -13.10 3.04 8.44
C GLY A 174 -11.80 2.68 7.71
N ARG A 175 -11.65 1.43 7.24
CA ARG A 175 -10.49 0.99 6.45
C ARG A 175 -10.42 1.69 5.09
N GLY A 176 -11.56 1.87 4.44
CA GLY A 176 -11.63 2.62 3.18
C GLY A 176 -11.36 4.11 3.37
N GLN A 177 -11.78 4.70 4.49
CA GLN A 177 -11.41 6.08 4.84
C GLN A 177 -9.90 6.23 5.03
N TRP A 178 -9.25 5.25 5.68
CA TRP A 178 -7.80 5.23 5.83
C TRP A 178 -7.08 5.14 4.47
N ILE A 179 -7.49 4.22 3.58
CA ILE A 179 -6.93 4.12 2.22
C ILE A 179 -7.05 5.45 1.47
N ARG A 180 -8.23 6.09 1.53
CA ARG A 180 -8.43 7.41 0.92
C ARG A 180 -7.47 8.45 1.46
N ALA A 181 -7.29 8.50 2.79
CA ALA A 181 -6.37 9.45 3.41
C ALA A 181 -4.92 9.22 2.97
N VAL A 182 -4.49 7.95 2.82
CA VAL A 182 -3.17 7.60 2.27
C VAL A 182 -3.02 8.13 0.83
N LEU A 183 -3.97 7.83 -0.06
CA LEU A 183 -3.93 8.26 -1.46
C LEU A 183 -3.95 9.79 -1.60
N GLU A 184 -4.77 10.47 -0.80
CA GLU A 184 -4.84 11.94 -0.78
C GLU A 184 -3.50 12.55 -0.29
N GLN A 185 -2.89 11.95 0.74
CA GLN A 185 -1.59 12.37 1.27
C GLN A 185 -0.44 12.07 0.28
N GLU A 186 -0.45 10.93 -0.41
CA GLU A 186 0.52 10.61 -1.46
C GLU A 186 0.45 11.64 -2.61
N ALA A 187 -0.76 11.97 -3.08
CA ALA A 187 -0.94 12.96 -4.12
C ALA A 187 -0.49 14.37 -3.67
N LEU A 188 -0.71 14.71 -2.40
CA LEU A 188 -0.18 15.95 -1.83
C LEU A 188 1.36 15.91 -1.73
N TRP A 189 1.93 14.79 -1.27
CA TRP A 189 3.37 14.57 -1.19
C TRP A 189 4.05 14.81 -2.53
N LYS A 190 3.58 14.13 -3.60
CA LYS A 190 4.13 14.27 -4.97
C LYS A 190 4.13 15.72 -5.45
N ARG A 191 2.99 16.41 -5.32
CA ARG A 191 2.89 17.84 -5.69
C ARG A 191 3.81 18.74 -4.87
N THR A 192 3.98 18.44 -3.58
CA THR A 192 4.88 19.19 -2.72
C THR A 192 6.34 18.97 -3.12
N SER A 193 6.73 17.72 -3.45
CA SER A 193 8.06 17.40 -3.98
C SER A 193 8.34 18.17 -5.26
N GLU A 194 7.41 18.10 -6.23
CA GLU A 194 7.51 18.81 -7.51
C GLU A 194 7.64 20.32 -7.34
N ALA A 195 6.78 20.93 -6.50
CA ALA A 195 6.82 22.36 -6.22
C ALA A 195 8.14 22.81 -5.57
N MET A 196 8.81 21.90 -4.88
CA MET A 196 10.12 22.13 -4.29
C MET A 196 11.29 21.70 -5.18
N GLY A 197 11.04 21.21 -6.39
CA GLY A 197 12.07 20.77 -7.32
C GLY A 197 12.87 19.56 -6.83
N CYS A 198 12.30 18.73 -5.96
CA CYS A 198 12.88 17.44 -5.57
C CYS A 198 12.00 16.29 -6.07
N HIS A 199 12.60 15.12 -6.29
CA HIS A 199 11.84 13.92 -6.66
C HIS A 199 11.05 13.43 -5.45
N ASP A 200 11.68 13.42 -4.28
CA ASP A 200 11.08 13.03 -3.02
C ASP A 200 11.39 14.06 -1.91
N LEU A 201 10.46 14.31 -1.00
CA LEU A 201 10.73 15.15 0.18
C LEU A 201 11.83 14.53 1.06
N PHE A 202 12.00 13.21 1.01
CA PHE A 202 13.09 12.53 1.70
C PHE A 202 14.47 12.88 1.16
N ASP A 203 14.60 13.25 -0.12
CA ASP A 203 15.89 13.66 -0.70
C ASP A 203 16.47 14.87 0.05
N ARG A 204 15.59 15.73 0.58
CA ARG A 204 15.96 16.92 1.36
C ARG A 204 16.35 16.63 2.80
N LEU A 205 15.95 15.48 3.36
CA LEU A 205 16.32 15.10 4.73
C LEU A 205 17.77 14.60 4.83
N GLY A 206 18.50 14.51 3.70
CA GLY A 206 19.96 14.30 3.69
C GLY A 206 20.37 12.94 4.24
N GLY A 207 20.24 11.90 3.43
CA GLY A 207 20.69 10.55 3.82
C GLY A 207 19.60 9.69 4.47
N ALA A 208 18.37 9.75 3.94
CA ALA A 208 17.27 8.90 4.38
C ALA A 208 17.12 7.50 3.71
N PRO A 209 18.12 6.84 3.05
CA PRO A 209 17.93 5.45 2.58
C PRO A 209 17.91 4.43 3.74
N ALA A 210 17.98 4.88 5.00
CA ALA A 210 17.94 4.02 6.17
C ALA A 210 16.51 3.72 6.69
N LEU A 211 15.48 4.47 6.27
CA LEU A 211 14.16 4.43 6.93
C LEU A 211 13.31 3.17 6.66
N ASP A 212 13.71 2.35 5.70
CA ASP A 212 13.12 1.02 5.47
C ASP A 212 13.72 -0.09 6.35
N ARG A 213 14.75 0.23 7.15
CA ARG A 213 15.41 -0.73 8.04
C ARG A 213 14.71 -0.81 9.40
N THR A 214 14.43 -2.03 9.84
CA THR A 214 13.81 -2.35 11.14
C THR A 214 14.81 -2.40 12.30
N ASP A 215 16.11 -2.28 12.02
CA ASP A 215 17.20 -2.52 12.98
C ASP A 215 18.03 -1.27 13.29
N LEU A 216 17.45 -0.08 13.09
CA LEU A 216 18.18 1.16 13.31
C LEU A 216 18.32 1.50 14.79
N SER A 217 19.57 1.67 15.22
CA SER A 217 19.95 2.26 16.49
C SER A 217 20.17 3.78 16.35
N PRO A 218 19.99 4.56 17.44
CA PRO A 218 20.22 6.00 17.42
C PRO A 218 21.61 6.42 16.90
N ALA A 219 22.63 5.61 17.16
CA ALA A 219 24.02 5.89 16.75
C ALA A 219 24.27 5.76 15.24
N GLN A 220 23.35 5.15 14.49
CA GLN A 220 23.48 4.98 13.04
C GLN A 220 23.00 6.20 12.25
N PHE A 221 22.33 7.16 12.89
CA PHE A 221 21.96 8.41 12.24
C PHE A 221 23.17 9.36 12.20
N GLY A 222 23.58 9.76 11.00
CA GLY A 222 24.58 10.81 10.81
C GLY A 222 24.10 12.13 11.40
N ARG A 223 25.03 12.97 11.88
CA ARG A 223 24.71 14.26 12.53
C ARG A 223 23.78 15.13 11.68
N ASP A 224 24.00 15.19 10.38
CA ASP A 224 23.17 15.98 9.46
C ASP A 224 21.71 15.49 9.41
N ALA A 225 21.50 14.16 9.36
CA ALA A 225 20.16 13.58 9.43
C ALA A 225 19.51 13.83 10.79
N VAL A 226 20.26 13.69 11.90
CA VAL A 226 19.74 13.97 13.25
C VAL A 226 19.22 15.40 13.36
N LEU A 227 19.96 16.39 12.86
CA LEU A 227 19.55 17.81 12.86
C LEU A 227 18.30 18.08 12.02
N ARG A 228 17.88 17.16 11.15
CA ARG A 228 16.65 17.24 10.34
C ARG A 228 15.42 16.62 11.01
N TRP A 229 15.51 16.23 12.28
CA TRP A 229 14.35 15.69 13.00
C TRP A 229 13.13 16.65 13.05
N PRO A 230 13.28 17.96 13.29
CA PRO A 230 12.14 18.89 13.25
C PRO A 230 11.42 18.89 11.89
N ASP A 231 12.19 18.89 10.80
CA ASP A 231 11.68 18.77 9.43
C ASP A 231 10.86 17.47 9.26
N MET A 232 11.34 16.33 9.80
CA MET A 232 10.62 15.05 9.78
C MET A 232 9.34 15.09 10.63
N GLN A 233 9.37 15.74 11.80
CA GLN A 233 8.19 15.91 12.66
C GLN A 233 7.08 16.68 11.96
N ASP A 234 7.43 17.71 11.17
CA ASP A 234 6.49 18.46 10.35
C ASP A 234 5.85 17.60 9.26
N LEU A 235 6.65 16.76 8.61
CA LEU A 235 6.16 15.78 7.64
C LEU A 235 5.22 14.77 8.30
N LEU A 236 5.55 14.23 9.47
CA LEU A 236 4.69 13.31 10.23
C LEU A 236 3.34 13.92 10.59
N ARG A 237 3.31 15.21 10.96
CA ARG A 237 2.05 15.92 11.24
C ARG A 237 1.20 16.12 9.99
N ARG A 238 1.82 16.33 8.83
CA ARG A 238 1.10 16.63 7.58
C ARG A 238 0.69 15.38 6.81
N TYR A 239 1.49 14.31 6.86
CA TYR A 239 1.31 13.08 6.09
C TYR A 239 1.29 11.82 6.98
N PRO A 240 0.51 11.79 8.07
CA PRO A 240 0.62 10.74 9.07
C PRO A 240 0.33 9.33 8.52
N GLN A 241 -0.64 9.20 7.63
CA GLN A 241 -1.07 7.89 7.11
C GLN A 241 -0.15 7.40 6.00
N TYR A 242 0.30 8.31 5.13
CA TYR A 242 1.23 7.97 4.07
C TYR A 242 2.62 7.61 4.62
N LEU A 243 3.11 8.35 5.63
CA LEU A 243 4.44 8.09 6.20
C LEU A 243 4.54 6.78 6.98
N VAL A 244 3.44 6.28 7.55
CA VAL A 244 3.39 4.93 8.16
C VAL A 244 3.78 3.83 7.14
N LEU A 245 3.50 4.05 5.85
CA LEU A 245 3.90 3.12 4.79
C LEU A 245 5.37 3.23 4.39
N ARG A 246 6.04 4.33 4.73
CA ARG A 246 7.39 4.64 4.26
C ARG A 246 8.46 4.55 5.33
N VAL A 247 8.07 4.73 6.59
CA VAL A 247 9.02 4.78 7.70
C VAL A 247 8.54 3.83 8.78
N GLU A 248 9.47 3.02 9.27
CA GLU A 248 9.22 2.09 10.35
C GLU A 248 9.24 2.82 11.70
N ARG A 249 8.38 2.39 12.63
CA ARG A 249 8.17 3.11 13.89
C ARG A 249 9.42 3.10 14.77
N SER A 250 10.14 1.99 14.82
CA SER A 250 11.38 1.90 15.59
C SER A 250 12.46 2.82 15.01
N ALA A 251 12.56 2.95 13.68
CA ALA A 251 13.43 3.93 13.04
C ALA A 251 13.09 5.39 13.42
N LEU A 252 11.81 5.75 13.49
CA LEU A 252 11.38 7.08 13.96
C LEU A 252 11.75 7.31 15.42
N ASP A 253 11.52 6.32 16.28
CA ASP A 253 11.83 6.41 17.70
C ASP A 253 13.35 6.53 17.92
N ALA A 254 14.16 5.78 17.16
CA ALA A 254 15.62 5.86 17.19
C ALA A 254 16.13 7.22 16.70
N TRP A 255 15.56 7.77 15.63
CA TRP A 255 15.92 9.11 15.12
C TRP A 255 15.56 10.19 16.16
N LYS A 256 14.36 10.12 16.74
CA LYS A 256 13.95 11.01 17.82
C LYS A 256 14.92 10.96 19.00
N GLN A 257 15.29 9.76 19.45
CA GLN A 257 16.25 9.59 20.55
C GLN A 257 17.62 10.18 20.21
N ALA A 258 18.11 9.98 18.98
CA ALA A 258 19.37 10.56 18.51
C ALA A 258 19.31 12.10 18.55
N PHE A 259 18.18 12.69 18.15
CA PHE A 259 17.97 14.13 18.25
C PHE A 259 17.91 14.60 19.70
N GLU A 260 17.21 13.88 20.56
CA GLU A 260 17.10 14.21 21.98
C GLU A 260 18.44 14.11 22.74
N ALA A 261 19.39 13.32 22.23
CA ALA A 261 20.74 13.23 22.77
C ALA A 261 21.65 14.41 22.37
N LEU A 262 21.24 15.27 21.43
CA LEU A 262 22.05 16.42 21.02
C LEU A 262 22.18 17.47 22.14
N PRO A 263 23.30 18.22 22.19
CA PRO A 263 23.41 19.40 23.05
C PRO A 263 22.28 20.41 22.77
N LEU A 264 21.80 21.10 23.82
CA LEU A 264 20.68 22.06 23.72
C LEU A 264 20.90 23.12 22.61
N ARG A 265 22.13 23.63 22.48
CA ARG A 265 22.50 24.58 21.44
C ARG A 265 22.21 24.05 20.03
N ASP A 266 22.52 22.77 19.79
CA ASP A 266 22.33 22.13 18.48
C ASP A 266 20.84 21.89 18.20
N LYS A 267 20.05 21.50 19.22
CA LYS A 267 18.59 21.38 19.11
C LYS A 267 17.92 22.71 18.76
N THR A 268 18.22 23.77 19.51
CA THR A 268 17.65 25.11 19.25
C THR A 268 18.02 25.63 17.87
N MET A 269 19.26 25.36 17.43
CA MET A 269 19.71 25.71 16.09
C MET A 269 18.93 24.94 15.03
N ALA A 270 18.77 23.62 15.18
CA ALA A 270 17.99 22.78 14.27
C ALA A 270 16.52 23.24 14.17
N GLU A 271 15.87 23.52 15.29
CA GLU A 271 14.50 24.03 15.34
C GLU A 271 14.36 25.38 14.64
N SER A 272 15.36 26.27 14.82
CA SER A 272 15.37 27.59 14.16
C SER A 272 15.60 27.50 12.65
N PHE A 273 16.31 26.47 12.19
CA PHE A 273 16.59 26.22 10.77
C PHE A 273 15.67 25.17 10.13
N SER A 274 14.60 24.77 10.83
CA SER A 274 13.53 23.94 10.28
C SER A 274 12.84 24.72 9.16
N ASN A 275 13.43 24.63 7.98
CA ASN A 275 13.21 25.49 6.81
C ASN A 275 12.45 24.76 5.72
N LEU A 276 11.82 23.62 6.04
CA LEU A 276 10.68 23.14 5.29
C LEU A 276 9.56 24.20 5.39
N ASN A 277 9.71 25.30 4.66
CA ASN A 277 8.69 26.29 4.31
C ASN A 277 7.66 25.59 3.40
N LEU A 278 7.09 24.51 3.90
CA LEU A 278 6.14 23.66 3.21
C LEU A 278 4.88 24.50 3.02
N PRO A 279 4.54 24.86 1.77
CA PRO A 279 3.40 25.73 1.52
C PRO A 279 2.17 25.14 2.21
N SER A 280 1.40 25.98 2.90
CA SER A 280 0.24 25.46 3.64
C SER A 280 -0.69 24.71 2.69
N PRO A 281 -1.44 23.69 3.16
CA PRO A 281 -2.43 23.01 2.31
C PRO A 281 -3.45 23.98 1.67
N ALA A 282 -3.68 25.14 2.29
CA ALA A 282 -4.50 26.21 1.73
C ALA A 282 -3.82 26.92 0.55
N ALA A 283 -2.50 27.13 0.59
CA ALA A 283 -1.75 27.72 -0.52
C ALA A 283 -1.85 26.84 -1.78
N TYR A 284 -1.75 25.52 -1.64
CA TYR A 284 -1.94 24.58 -2.76
C TYR A 284 -3.38 24.58 -3.29
N ARG A 285 -4.39 24.66 -2.43
CA ARG A 285 -5.79 24.77 -2.88
C ARG A 285 -6.06 26.05 -3.69
N ARG A 286 -5.31 27.13 -3.45
CA ARG A 286 -5.39 28.37 -4.23
C ARG A 286 -4.57 28.34 -5.52
N ALA A 287 -3.41 27.66 -5.48
CA ALA A 287 -2.51 27.55 -6.62
C ALA A 287 -2.91 26.42 -7.59
N ALA A 288 -3.73 25.47 -7.15
CA ALA A 288 -4.31 24.48 -8.03
C ALA A 288 -5.10 25.21 -9.13
N PRO A 289 -4.75 25.04 -10.42
CA PRO A 289 -5.55 25.61 -11.48
C PRO A 289 -7.00 25.15 -11.28
N PRO A 290 -8.00 26.01 -11.52
CA PRO A 290 -9.40 25.63 -11.39
C PRO A 290 -9.56 24.31 -12.12
N ARG A 291 -10.02 23.26 -11.41
CA ARG A 291 -10.26 21.93 -12.00
C ARG A 291 -10.98 22.19 -13.31
N GLN A 292 -10.25 22.09 -14.41
CA GLN A 292 -10.81 22.17 -15.73
C GLN A 292 -11.68 20.93 -15.75
N ARG A 293 -12.99 21.11 -15.49
CA ARG A 293 -13.99 20.06 -15.56
C ARG A 293 -13.74 19.43 -16.91
N GLU A 294 -13.08 18.28 -16.92
CA GLU A 294 -12.86 17.54 -18.14
C GLU A 294 -14.25 17.15 -18.63
N HIS A 295 -14.79 17.99 -19.50
CA HIS A 295 -16.00 17.76 -20.27
C HIS A 295 -15.80 16.63 -21.30
N ASN A 296 -14.76 15.80 -21.13
CA ASN A 296 -14.44 14.66 -21.97
C ASN A 296 -15.13 13.37 -21.52
N GLY A 297 -15.71 13.31 -20.32
CA GLY A 297 -16.54 12.17 -19.90
C GLY A 297 -17.80 11.98 -20.76
N GLY A 298 -18.36 13.07 -21.31
CA GLY A 298 -19.54 13.01 -22.18
C GLY A 298 -19.24 12.57 -23.62
N ARG A 299 -18.03 12.84 -24.13
CA ARG A 299 -17.66 12.49 -25.52
C ARG A 299 -17.16 11.05 -25.65
N ILE A 300 -16.43 10.53 -24.66
CA ILE A 300 -15.97 9.12 -24.68
C ILE A 300 -17.17 8.17 -24.51
N GLY A 301 -18.13 8.49 -23.64
CA GLY A 301 -19.36 7.69 -23.50
C GLY A 301 -20.20 7.65 -24.78
N LEU A 302 -20.25 8.76 -25.54
CA LEU A 302 -21.01 8.83 -26.80
C LEU A 302 -20.30 8.06 -27.93
N VAL A 303 -18.96 8.07 -27.98
CA VAL A 303 -18.19 7.26 -28.94
C VAL A 303 -18.32 5.77 -28.64
N ILE A 304 -18.26 5.35 -27.37
CA ILE A 304 -18.44 3.93 -27.02
C ILE A 304 -19.88 3.48 -27.31
N ALA A 305 -20.89 4.29 -26.97
CA ALA A 305 -22.29 3.97 -27.31
C ALA A 305 -22.51 3.92 -28.83
N ALA A 306 -21.90 4.84 -29.59
CA ALA A 306 -21.96 4.83 -31.05
C ALA A 306 -21.27 3.60 -31.65
N VAL A 307 -20.11 3.17 -31.11
CA VAL A 307 -19.41 1.96 -31.57
C VAL A 307 -20.20 0.69 -31.24
N VAL A 308 -20.85 0.61 -30.06
CA VAL A 308 -21.68 -0.55 -29.69
C VAL A 308 -22.95 -0.60 -30.53
N VAL A 309 -23.63 0.53 -30.75
CA VAL A 309 -24.81 0.62 -31.61
C VAL A 309 -24.44 0.34 -33.06
N PHE A 310 -23.31 0.86 -33.55
CA PHE A 310 -22.81 0.59 -34.90
C PHE A 310 -22.47 -0.89 -35.08
N ASN A 311 -21.76 -1.54 -34.13
CA ASN A 311 -21.50 -2.98 -34.19
C ASN A 311 -22.78 -3.83 -34.12
N MET A 312 -23.76 -3.45 -33.31
CA MET A 312 -25.06 -4.14 -33.28
C MET A 312 -25.80 -4.01 -34.61
N ILE A 313 -25.80 -2.82 -35.22
CA ILE A 313 -26.44 -2.56 -36.51
C ILE A 313 -25.68 -3.28 -37.63
N SER A 314 -24.35 -3.30 -37.62
CA SER A 314 -23.52 -4.05 -38.58
C SER A 314 -23.74 -5.57 -38.49
N HIS A 315 -23.99 -6.11 -37.30
CA HIS A 315 -24.36 -7.52 -37.13
C HIS A 315 -25.79 -7.85 -37.59
N LEU A 316 -26.70 -6.87 -37.61
CA LEU A 316 -28.08 -7.04 -38.07
C LEU A 316 -28.27 -6.82 -39.58
N LEU A 317 -27.33 -6.15 -40.27
CA LEU A 317 -27.51 -5.70 -41.66
C LEU A 317 -26.63 -6.35 -42.74
N GLY A 318 -25.84 -7.39 -42.46
CA GLY A 318 -25.40 -8.25 -43.56
C GLY A 318 -24.02 -8.88 -43.43
N SER A 319 -24.02 -10.19 -43.22
CA SER A 319 -22.96 -11.08 -43.70
C SER A 319 -23.11 -11.25 -45.21
N GLY A 320 -22.51 -10.32 -45.96
CA GLY A 320 -22.35 -10.40 -47.41
C GLY A 320 -20.95 -9.90 -47.79
N SER A 321 -19.92 -10.66 -47.41
CA SER A 321 -18.53 -10.31 -47.69
C SER A 321 -18.20 -10.51 -49.16
N THR A 322 -18.17 -9.43 -49.93
CA THR A 322 -17.34 -9.34 -51.15
C THR A 322 -15.92 -8.92 -50.74
N PRO A 323 -14.87 -9.55 -51.30
CA PRO A 323 -13.49 -9.22 -50.98
C PRO A 323 -13.16 -7.82 -51.52
N THR A 324 -12.97 -6.87 -50.60
CA THR A 324 -12.43 -5.54 -50.92
C THR A 324 -10.93 -5.67 -51.20
N PRO A 325 -10.42 -5.19 -52.35
CA PRO A 325 -8.99 -5.20 -52.62
C PRO A 325 -8.25 -4.28 -51.64
N ALA A 326 -7.13 -4.79 -51.11
CA ALA A 326 -6.33 -4.10 -50.11
C ALA A 326 -5.87 -2.71 -50.60
N PRO A 327 -5.97 -1.65 -49.78
CA PRO A 327 -5.38 -0.37 -50.10
C PRO A 327 -3.86 -0.50 -50.08
N VAL A 328 -3.23 -0.11 -51.18
CA VAL A 328 -1.77 0.08 -51.27
C VAL A 328 -1.39 1.23 -50.33
N VAL A 329 -0.87 0.88 -49.16
CA VAL A 329 -0.32 1.84 -48.20
C VAL A 329 0.98 2.40 -48.77
N ALA A 330 0.97 3.67 -49.15
CA ALA A 330 2.18 4.39 -49.50
C ALA A 330 3.11 4.47 -48.27
N PRO A 331 4.43 4.22 -48.41
CA PRO A 331 5.36 4.33 -47.30
C PRO A 331 5.36 5.76 -46.76
N ALA A 332 5.21 5.88 -45.44
CA ALA A 332 5.30 7.17 -44.75
C ALA A 332 6.65 7.83 -45.05
N PRO A 333 6.70 9.17 -45.23
CA PRO A 333 7.94 9.87 -45.45
C PRO A 333 8.89 9.64 -44.27
N LEU A 334 10.12 9.24 -44.57
CA LEU A 334 11.22 9.18 -43.62
C LEU A 334 11.44 10.60 -43.09
N VAL A 335 10.86 10.90 -41.92
CA VAL A 335 11.16 12.12 -41.18
C VAL A 335 12.62 12.02 -40.78
N SER A 336 13.46 12.85 -41.39
CA SER A 336 14.86 13.01 -41.01
C SER A 336 14.88 13.50 -39.56
N ARG A 337 15.13 12.57 -38.63
CA ARG A 337 15.17 12.88 -37.20
C ARG A 337 16.53 13.45 -36.86
N VAL A 338 16.55 14.72 -36.48
CA VAL A 338 17.73 15.36 -35.93
C VAL A 338 18.03 14.71 -34.58
N PRO A 339 19.25 14.20 -34.34
CA PRO A 339 19.62 13.65 -33.04
C PRO A 339 19.45 14.72 -31.96
N LEU A 340 18.85 14.35 -30.83
CA LEU A 340 18.77 15.25 -29.68
C LEU A 340 20.18 15.46 -29.10
N VAL A 341 20.81 16.57 -29.44
CA VAL A 341 22.14 16.93 -28.92
C VAL A 341 21.99 17.58 -27.55
N LEU A 342 22.57 16.96 -26.52
CA LEU A 342 22.64 17.56 -25.19
C LEU A 342 23.60 18.75 -25.20
N PRO A 343 23.20 19.93 -24.68
CA PRO A 343 24.10 21.07 -24.54
C PRO A 343 25.31 20.75 -23.65
N GLU A 344 26.47 21.34 -23.96
CA GLU A 344 27.73 21.09 -23.24
C GLU A 344 27.64 21.36 -21.73
N HIS A 345 26.92 22.41 -21.32
CA HIS A 345 26.71 22.74 -19.91
C HIS A 345 25.89 21.69 -19.15
N VAL A 346 25.08 20.87 -19.86
CA VAL A 346 24.33 19.77 -19.24
C VAL A 346 25.26 18.60 -18.93
N LEU A 347 26.17 18.28 -19.84
CA LEU A 347 27.14 17.18 -19.69
C LEU A 347 28.22 17.46 -18.64
N ALA A 348 28.58 18.73 -18.43
CA ALA A 348 29.68 19.11 -17.53
C ALA A 348 29.33 19.11 -16.04
N ASN A 349 28.05 19.03 -15.65
CA ASN A 349 27.63 19.17 -14.26
C ASN A 349 27.05 17.83 -13.71
N PRO A 350 27.67 17.24 -12.67
CA PRO A 350 27.19 15.97 -12.09
C PRO A 350 25.78 16.06 -11.49
N ALA A 351 25.30 17.26 -11.13
CA ALA A 351 23.90 17.43 -10.68
C ALA A 351 22.86 17.10 -11.77
N ASN A 352 23.27 16.94 -13.03
CA ASN A 352 22.39 16.64 -14.15
C ASN A 352 22.21 15.14 -14.44
N CYS A 353 22.72 14.22 -13.60
CA CYS A 353 22.67 12.78 -13.87
C CYS A 353 21.26 12.26 -14.22
N GLY A 354 20.21 12.67 -13.49
CA GLY A 354 18.83 12.27 -13.81
C GLY A 354 18.29 12.85 -15.13
N ARG A 355 18.84 13.97 -15.62
CA ARG A 355 18.48 14.53 -16.93
C ARG A 355 19.18 13.78 -18.07
N ILE A 356 20.46 13.44 -17.87
CA ILE A 356 21.25 12.65 -18.82
C ILE A 356 20.63 11.25 -18.96
N GLU A 357 20.28 10.61 -17.85
CA GLU A 357 19.59 9.31 -17.82
C GLU A 357 18.31 9.33 -18.63
N ARG A 358 17.42 10.30 -18.36
CA ARG A 358 16.13 10.42 -19.04
C ARG A 358 16.30 10.50 -20.55
N VAL A 359 17.25 11.29 -21.02
CA VAL A 359 17.52 11.49 -22.44
C VAL A 359 18.06 10.22 -23.08
N VAL A 360 18.99 9.53 -22.42
CA VAL A 360 19.56 8.25 -22.91
C VAL A 360 18.48 7.15 -22.98
N HIS A 361 17.43 7.25 -22.17
CA HIS A 361 16.33 6.29 -22.09
C HIS A 361 15.06 6.68 -22.87
N GLU A 362 15.05 7.80 -23.58
CA GLU A 362 13.94 8.13 -24.47
C GLU A 362 13.83 7.05 -25.58
N ALA A 363 12.60 6.63 -25.90
CA ALA A 363 12.36 5.48 -26.79
C ALA A 363 12.99 5.62 -28.19
N ASP A 364 13.17 6.88 -28.63
CA ASP A 364 13.75 7.24 -29.92
C ASP A 364 15.21 7.73 -29.82
N TRP A 365 15.85 7.57 -28.67
CA TRP A 365 17.21 8.03 -28.46
C TRP A 365 18.23 7.19 -29.24
N ALA A 366 19.19 7.89 -29.84
CA ALA A 366 20.34 7.33 -30.51
C ALA A 366 21.62 8.05 -30.05
N PRO A 367 22.74 7.35 -29.89
CA PRO A 367 24.01 7.97 -29.52
C PRO A 367 24.44 9.00 -30.57
N PRO A 368 25.11 10.10 -30.15
CA PRO A 368 25.64 11.09 -31.08
C PRO A 368 26.58 10.44 -32.11
N LEU A 369 26.43 10.83 -33.38
CA LEU A 369 27.32 10.37 -34.46
C LEU A 369 28.70 11.05 -34.41
N ASP A 370 28.77 12.25 -33.82
CA ASP A 370 30.03 12.95 -33.62
C ASP A 370 30.87 12.27 -32.50
N PRO A 371 32.10 11.80 -32.79
CA PRO A 371 32.94 11.09 -31.81
C PRO A 371 33.24 11.93 -30.57
N THR A 372 33.35 13.25 -30.71
CA THR A 372 33.66 14.15 -29.59
C THR A 372 32.49 14.24 -28.62
N GLN A 373 31.26 14.41 -29.13
CA GLN A 373 30.05 14.39 -28.32
C GLN A 373 29.81 13.02 -27.67
N LEU A 374 30.05 11.92 -28.41
CA LEU A 374 29.92 10.57 -27.88
C LEU A 374 30.88 10.32 -26.70
N HIS A 375 32.13 10.76 -26.81
CA HIS A 375 33.12 10.64 -25.74
C HIS A 375 32.70 11.43 -24.50
N ARG A 376 32.26 12.69 -24.66
CA ARG A 376 31.79 13.52 -23.54
C ARG A 376 30.56 12.94 -22.85
N LEU A 377 29.61 12.41 -23.61
CA LEU A 377 28.45 11.74 -23.05
C LEU A 377 28.87 10.49 -22.26
N ARG A 378 29.80 9.69 -22.79
CA ARG A 378 30.35 8.52 -22.08
C ARG A 378 31.00 8.90 -20.76
N ASP A 379 31.78 9.97 -20.74
CA ASP A 379 32.45 10.46 -19.52
C ASP A 379 31.44 10.96 -18.49
N ALA A 380 30.43 11.71 -18.92
CA ALA A 380 29.36 12.19 -18.04
C ALA A 380 28.57 11.03 -17.42
N VAL A 381 28.20 10.04 -18.24
CA VAL A 381 27.49 8.84 -17.77
C VAL A 381 28.35 8.01 -16.81
N SER A 382 29.64 7.83 -17.11
CA SER A 382 30.58 7.12 -16.23
C SER A 382 30.77 7.83 -14.88
N SER A 383 30.80 9.17 -14.89
CA SER A 383 30.83 9.99 -13.67
C SER A 383 29.56 9.81 -12.83
N CYS A 384 28.39 9.78 -13.47
CA CYS A 384 27.11 9.52 -12.81
C CYS A 384 27.02 8.12 -12.19
N LEU A 385 27.54 7.10 -12.89
CA LEU A 385 27.63 5.72 -12.38
C LEU A 385 28.55 5.65 -11.16
N THR A 386 29.73 6.28 -11.23
CA THR A 386 30.72 6.30 -10.14
C THR A 386 30.17 6.99 -8.88
N THR A 387 29.42 8.07 -9.05
CA THR A 387 28.79 8.83 -7.95
C THR A 387 27.49 8.21 -7.43
N ARG A 388 27.06 7.06 -7.97
CA ARG A 388 25.80 6.38 -7.65
C ARG A 388 24.55 7.26 -7.82
N GLN A 389 24.61 8.24 -8.72
CA GLN A 389 23.49 9.12 -9.06
C GLN A 389 22.74 8.66 -10.31
N TRP A 390 23.05 7.46 -10.83
CA TRP A 390 22.35 6.81 -11.92
C TRP A 390 21.40 5.72 -11.37
N PRO A 391 20.09 5.98 -11.22
CA PRO A 391 19.12 5.10 -10.56
C PRO A 391 19.12 3.63 -11.00
N HIS A 392 19.43 3.35 -12.27
CA HIS A 392 19.35 2.00 -12.85
C HIS A 392 20.64 1.14 -12.82
N TRP A 393 21.66 1.51 -12.03
CA TRP A 393 22.98 0.85 -11.99
C TRP A 393 23.02 -0.65 -11.64
N ARG A 394 21.88 -1.30 -11.32
CA ARG A 394 21.81 -2.70 -10.87
C ARG A 394 21.32 -3.70 -11.93
N MET A 395 21.10 -3.28 -13.17
CA MET A 395 20.68 -4.17 -14.26
C MET A 395 21.47 -3.89 -15.54
N ALA A 396 21.64 -4.90 -16.40
CA ALA A 396 22.24 -4.74 -17.72
C ALA A 396 21.41 -3.74 -18.54
N ASP A 397 21.92 -2.53 -18.69
CA ASP A 397 21.27 -1.45 -19.43
C ASP A 397 21.70 -1.50 -20.91
N PRO A 398 20.80 -1.85 -21.85
CA PRO A 398 21.14 -1.93 -23.26
C PRO A 398 21.56 -0.58 -23.86
N GLN A 399 21.17 0.56 -23.26
CA GLN A 399 21.61 1.87 -23.72
C GLN A 399 23.05 2.17 -23.28
N LEU A 400 23.48 1.70 -22.12
CA LEU A 400 24.89 1.79 -21.70
C LEU A 400 25.80 0.94 -22.60
N ALA A 401 25.31 -0.23 -23.03
CA ALA A 401 26.02 -1.05 -24.02
C ALA A 401 26.19 -0.32 -25.36
N ARG A 402 25.16 0.43 -25.81
CA ARG A 402 25.24 1.27 -27.02
C ARG A 402 26.24 2.42 -26.90
N LEU A 403 26.54 2.86 -25.68
CA LEU A 403 27.60 3.85 -25.41
C LEU A 403 28.99 3.21 -25.29
N GLY A 404 29.09 1.88 -25.28
CA GLY A 404 30.34 1.15 -25.03
C GLY A 404 30.76 1.14 -23.56
N ILE A 405 29.81 1.36 -22.63
CA ILE A 405 30.05 1.29 -21.19
C ILE A 405 29.67 -0.11 -20.72
N GLN A 406 30.62 -0.83 -20.13
CA GLN A 406 30.36 -2.11 -19.48
C GLN A 406 30.02 -1.84 -18.00
N THR A 407 28.81 -2.20 -17.58
CA THR A 407 28.32 -2.10 -16.18
C THR A 407 28.58 -3.34 -15.38
#